data_AF-A0A6H9GJN2-F1
#
_entry.id   AF-A0A6H9GJN2-F1
#
_cell.length_a   1.000
_cell.length_b   1.000
_cell.length_c   1.000
_cell.angle_alpha   90.00
_cell.angle_beta   90.00
_cell.angle_gamma   90.00
#
_symmetry.space_group_name_H-M   'P 1'
#
loop_
_entity.id
_entity.type
_entity.pdbx_description
1 polymer ?
#
loop_
_entity_poly.entity_id
_entity_poly.type
_entity_poly.pdbx_seq_one_letter_code
_entity_poly.pdbx_strand_id
1 'polypeptide(L)'
;MAIEIAGIQLNRVHQIETIEQNNFVYHQIPGKQGNLVQNFGRDSVRLQIKGIFYGNKYLADLEKLRKIYKEQKPVEFIAEIIGQSYFSQVILERFAVVQSATDPDQFSYTLTLAEYVPPTPSQTVAQVASVDANIKADAASFMTVAMLPDALQFGSIPAITNPIEPLKASLDPIKEATSTLDSNISDLKSLFNLL
;
A
#
# COMPACT_ATOMS: atom_id res chain seq x y z
N MET A 1 -25.29 -29.58 -15.52
CA MET A 1 -24.27 -28.59 -15.14
C MET A 1 -24.70 -27.27 -15.74
N ALA A 2 -25.13 -26.34 -14.89
CA ALA A 2 -25.50 -24.99 -15.31
C ALA A 2 -24.31 -24.07 -15.05
N ILE A 3 -23.94 -23.30 -16.06
CA ILE A 3 -22.94 -22.24 -15.95
C ILE A 3 -23.60 -20.96 -16.41
N GLU A 4 -23.38 -19.89 -15.67
CA GLU A 4 -23.88 -18.57 -15.98
C GLU A 4 -22.72 -17.57 -16.08
N ILE A 5 -22.75 -16.76 -17.13
CA ILE A 5 -21.78 -15.68 -17.35
C ILE A 5 -22.56 -14.40 -17.60
N ALA A 6 -22.43 -13.42 -16.70
CA ALA A 6 -23.11 -12.12 -16.81
C ALA A 6 -24.63 -12.22 -17.12
N GLY A 7 -25.36 -13.12 -16.46
CA GLY A 7 -26.79 -13.33 -16.72
C GLY A 7 -27.12 -14.29 -17.89
N ILE A 8 -26.11 -14.82 -18.59
CA ILE A 8 -26.30 -15.71 -19.75
C ILE A 8 -26.12 -17.16 -19.33
N GLN A 9 -27.18 -17.96 -19.46
CA GLN A 9 -27.18 -19.38 -19.10
C GLN A 9 -26.60 -20.26 -20.21
N LEU A 10 -25.55 -21.02 -19.88
CA LEU A 10 -24.88 -21.97 -20.75
C LEU A 10 -25.34 -23.40 -20.41
N ASN A 11 -26.42 -23.84 -21.07
CA ASN A 11 -27.09 -25.10 -20.70
C ASN A 11 -26.43 -26.38 -21.26
N ARG A 12 -25.66 -26.27 -22.35
CA ARG A 12 -25.06 -27.42 -23.05
C ARG A 12 -23.54 -27.35 -23.08
N VAL A 13 -22.96 -27.24 -21.89
CA VAL A 13 -21.51 -27.34 -21.69
C VAL A 13 -21.14 -28.82 -21.62
N HIS A 14 -20.16 -29.24 -22.42
CA HIS A 14 -19.69 -30.63 -22.43
C HIS A 14 -18.28 -30.78 -21.85
N GLN A 15 -17.49 -29.71 -21.79
CA GLN A 15 -16.16 -29.74 -21.18
C GLN A 15 -15.90 -28.45 -20.41
N ILE A 16 -15.42 -28.61 -19.18
CA ILE A 16 -14.76 -27.55 -18.40
C ILE A 16 -13.37 -28.07 -18.07
N GLU A 17 -12.36 -27.24 -18.29
CA GLU A 17 -10.97 -27.53 -17.98
C GLU A 17 -10.39 -26.37 -17.18
N THR A 18 -9.73 -26.69 -16.07
CA THR A 18 -8.99 -25.71 -15.28
C THR A 18 -7.53 -25.75 -15.70
N ILE A 19 -7.00 -24.60 -16.12
CA ILE A 19 -5.64 -24.41 -16.59
C ILE A 19 -4.92 -23.55 -15.54
N GLU A 20 -4.02 -24.19 -14.80
CA GLU A 20 -3.17 -23.55 -13.80
C GLU A 20 -1.71 -23.61 -14.26
N GLN A 21 -1.00 -22.48 -14.12
CA GLN A 21 0.37 -22.37 -14.60
C GLN A 21 1.20 -21.52 -13.65
N ASN A 22 2.40 -22.01 -13.30
CA ASN A 22 3.40 -21.21 -12.60
C ASN A 22 4.20 -20.37 -13.59
N ASN A 23 4.54 -19.15 -13.19
CA ASN A 23 5.26 -18.21 -14.02
C ASN A 23 6.76 -18.24 -13.68
N PHE A 24 7.51 -18.98 -14.48
CA PHE A 24 8.97 -19.09 -14.37
C PHE A 24 9.66 -18.42 -15.55
N VAL A 25 10.63 -17.57 -15.24
CA VAL A 25 11.54 -17.00 -16.24
C VAL A 25 12.90 -17.66 -16.10
N TYR A 26 13.37 -18.25 -17.20
CA TYR A 26 14.64 -18.97 -17.25
C TYR A 26 15.71 -18.09 -17.87
N HIS A 27 16.71 -17.72 -17.08
CA HIS A 27 17.86 -16.94 -17.51
C HIS A 27 19.03 -17.86 -17.81
N GLN A 28 19.55 -17.80 -19.04
CA GLN A 28 20.74 -18.54 -19.43
C GLN A 28 21.99 -17.72 -19.11
N ILE A 29 22.85 -18.24 -18.23
CA ILE A 29 24.08 -17.55 -17.83
C ILE A 29 25.26 -18.20 -18.55
N PRO A 30 25.98 -17.47 -19.42
CA PRO A 30 27.17 -17.99 -20.08
C PRO A 30 28.18 -18.55 -19.08
N GLY A 31 28.72 -19.74 -19.37
CA GLY A 31 29.73 -20.40 -18.55
C GLY A 31 29.20 -21.15 -17.32
N LYS A 32 27.89 -21.19 -17.09
CA LYS A 32 27.27 -22.06 -16.07
C LYS A 32 26.47 -23.19 -16.71
N GLN A 33 26.52 -24.38 -16.10
CA GLN A 33 25.62 -25.47 -16.46
C GLN A 33 24.28 -25.26 -15.75
N GLY A 34 23.20 -25.21 -16.53
CA GLY A 34 21.84 -24.97 -16.05
C GLY A 34 21.38 -23.51 -16.19
N ASN A 35 20.08 -23.31 -16.06
CA ASN A 35 19.44 -21.99 -16.13
C ASN A 35 19.19 -21.45 -14.72
N LEU A 36 19.36 -20.15 -14.52
CA LEU A 36 18.86 -19.48 -13.34
C LEU A 36 17.36 -19.28 -13.49
N VAL A 37 16.57 -19.87 -12.60
CA VAL A 37 15.11 -19.78 -12.63
C VAL A 37 14.65 -18.67 -11.69
N GLN A 38 13.95 -17.69 -12.24
CA GLN A 38 13.26 -16.66 -11.47
C GLN A 38 11.78 -17.00 -11.37
N ASN A 39 11.25 -17.06 -10.15
CA ASN A 39 9.85 -17.33 -9.88
C ASN A 39 9.06 -16.00 -9.80
N PHE A 40 8.14 -15.80 -10.73
CA PHE A 40 7.21 -14.65 -10.76
C PHE A 40 5.86 -14.96 -10.09
N GLY A 41 5.72 -16.14 -9.48
CA GLY A 41 4.50 -16.60 -8.82
C GLY A 41 3.67 -17.51 -9.72
N ARG A 42 2.35 -17.40 -9.61
CA ARG A 42 1.38 -18.12 -10.45
C ARG A 42 0.68 -17.16 -11.39
N ASP A 43 0.40 -17.62 -12.61
CA ASP A 43 -0.53 -16.93 -13.49
C ASP A 43 -1.95 -17.04 -12.91
N SER A 44 -2.86 -16.15 -13.34
CA SER A 44 -4.28 -16.26 -13.01
C SER A 44 -4.82 -17.63 -13.40
N VAL A 45 -5.69 -18.21 -12.57
CA VAL A 45 -6.36 -19.46 -12.93
C VAL A 45 -7.20 -19.21 -14.17
N ARG A 46 -7.06 -20.07 -15.18
CA ARG A 46 -7.86 -19.99 -16.39
C ARG A 46 -8.84 -21.16 -16.46
N LEU A 47 -10.05 -20.88 -16.90
CA LEU A 47 -11.07 -21.88 -17.17
C LEU A 47 -11.33 -21.92 -18.67
N GLN A 48 -11.16 -23.08 -19.28
CA GLN A 48 -11.60 -23.32 -20.65
C GLN A 48 -12.96 -24.04 -20.63
N ILE A 49 -13.95 -23.41 -21.26
CA ILE A 49 -15.32 -23.94 -21.33
C ILE A 49 -15.65 -24.21 -22.79
N LYS A 50 -16.06 -25.45 -23.08
CA LYS A 50 -16.55 -25.85 -24.40
C LYS A 50 -17.99 -26.31 -24.30
N GLY A 51 -18.80 -25.82 -25.22
CA GLY A 51 -20.21 -26.11 -25.26
C GLY A 51 -20.78 -25.92 -26.65
N ILE A 52 -22.08 -26.16 -26.75
CA ILE A 52 -22.84 -25.96 -27.97
C ILE A 52 -24.06 -25.10 -27.70
N PHE A 53 -24.38 -24.22 -28.64
CA PHE A 53 -25.71 -23.63 -28.76
C PHE A 53 -26.41 -24.29 -29.93
N TYR A 54 -27.71 -24.56 -29.78
CA TYR A 54 -28.51 -25.25 -30.79
C TYR A 54 -29.79 -24.47 -31.08
N GLY A 55 -29.95 -24.07 -32.33
CA GLY A 55 -31.08 -23.30 -32.85
C GLY A 55 -30.89 -21.78 -32.71
N ASN A 56 -31.66 -21.05 -33.52
CA ASN A 56 -31.54 -19.60 -33.68
C ASN A 56 -31.85 -18.78 -32.41
N LYS A 57 -32.52 -19.37 -31.41
CA LYS A 57 -32.84 -18.70 -30.14
C LYS A 57 -31.58 -18.20 -29.40
N TYR A 58 -30.46 -18.90 -29.58
CA TYR A 58 -29.21 -18.60 -28.88
C TYR A 58 -28.28 -17.64 -29.64
N LEU A 59 -28.65 -17.17 -30.83
CA LEU A 59 -27.88 -16.16 -31.56
C LEU A 59 -27.79 -14.85 -30.76
N ALA A 60 -28.86 -14.47 -30.07
CA ALA A 60 -28.87 -13.30 -29.20
C ALA A 60 -27.88 -13.44 -28.04
N ASP A 61 -27.76 -14.63 -27.46
CA ASP A 61 -26.84 -14.89 -26.35
C ASP A 61 -25.38 -14.97 -26.82
N LEU A 62 -25.13 -15.49 -28.02
CA LEU A 62 -23.81 -15.43 -28.67
C LEU A 62 -23.38 -13.98 -28.95
N GLU A 63 -24.28 -13.11 -29.39
CA GLU A 63 -23.96 -11.68 -29.58
C GLU A 63 -23.69 -10.98 -28.26
N LYS A 64 -24.42 -11.31 -27.19
CA LYS A 64 -24.14 -10.78 -25.85
C LYS A 64 -22.77 -11.23 -25.34
N LEU A 65 -22.42 -12.51 -25.49
CA LEU A 65 -21.08 -13.01 -25.15
C LEU A 65 -19.99 -12.31 -25.96
N ARG A 66 -20.24 -12.05 -27.26
CA ARG A 66 -19.33 -11.27 -28.10
C ARG A 66 -19.17 -9.84 -27.60
N LYS A 67 -20.24 -9.21 -27.11
CA LYS A 67 -20.18 -7.87 -26.54
C LYS A 67 -19.36 -7.85 -25.26
N ILE A 68 -19.60 -8.80 -24.34
CA ILE A 68 -18.82 -8.96 -23.10
C ILE A 68 -17.33 -9.13 -23.42
N TYR A 69 -17.00 -9.99 -24.40
CA TYR A 69 -15.63 -10.18 -24.87
C TYR A 69 -14.96 -8.85 -25.28
N LYS A 70 -15.67 -8.04 -26.07
CA LYS A 70 -15.17 -6.75 -26.57
C LYS A 70 -15.02 -5.69 -25.49
N GLU A 71 -15.82 -5.76 -24.42
CA GLU A 71 -15.75 -4.80 -23.33
C GLU A 71 -14.51 -5.00 -22.45
N GLN A 72 -13.94 -6.22 -22.42
CA GLN A 72 -12.73 -6.56 -21.63
C GLN A 72 -12.83 -6.20 -20.14
N LYS A 73 -14.06 -6.21 -19.61
CA LYS A 73 -14.33 -5.92 -18.20
C LYS A 73 -14.54 -7.20 -17.40
N PRO A 74 -14.23 -7.19 -16.10
CA PRO A 74 -14.59 -8.27 -15.21
C PRO A 74 -16.11 -8.47 -15.21
N VAL A 75 -16.53 -9.72 -15.34
CA VAL A 75 -17.93 -10.13 -15.27
C VAL A 75 -18.13 -11.21 -14.23
N GLU A 76 -19.35 -11.32 -13.74
CA GLU A 76 -19.73 -12.38 -12.80
C GLU A 76 -19.79 -13.73 -13.51
N PHE A 77 -19.17 -14.71 -12.87
CA PHE A 77 -19.16 -16.11 -13.27
C PHE A 77 -19.75 -16.95 -12.14
N ILE A 78 -20.78 -17.71 -12.48
CA ILE A 78 -21.43 -18.66 -11.58
C ILE A 78 -21.39 -20.04 -12.23
N ALA A 79 -20.95 -21.05 -11.49
CA ALA A 79 -20.96 -22.42 -11.97
C ALA A 79 -21.47 -23.38 -10.88
N GLU A 80 -22.39 -24.25 -11.26
CA GLU A 80 -22.82 -25.36 -10.42
C GLU A 80 -22.10 -26.64 -10.85
N ILE A 81 -21.11 -27.06 -10.05
CA ILE A 81 -20.28 -28.23 -10.31
C ILE A 81 -20.51 -29.23 -9.17
N ILE A 82 -21.07 -30.40 -9.49
CA ILE A 82 -21.33 -31.51 -8.54
C ILE A 82 -22.13 -31.01 -7.29
N GLY A 83 -23.17 -30.21 -7.51
CA GLY A 83 -24.03 -29.68 -6.43
C GLY A 83 -23.39 -28.60 -5.56
N GLN A 84 -22.20 -28.12 -5.90
CA GLN A 84 -21.58 -26.95 -5.29
C GLN A 84 -21.65 -25.76 -6.24
N SER A 85 -22.04 -24.60 -5.69
CA SER A 85 -22.06 -23.33 -6.44
C SER A 85 -20.75 -22.59 -6.24
N TYR A 86 -20.12 -22.22 -7.35
CA TYR A 86 -18.90 -21.42 -7.41
C TYR A 86 -19.25 -20.03 -7.92
N PHE A 87 -18.80 -18.99 -7.22
CA PHE A 87 -18.96 -17.58 -7.61
C PHE A 87 -17.58 -16.93 -7.70
N SER A 88 -17.29 -16.26 -8.82
CA SER A 88 -16.06 -15.49 -8.98
C SER A 88 -16.24 -14.36 -10.01
N GLN A 89 -15.31 -13.41 -10.02
CA GLN A 89 -15.17 -12.44 -11.10
C GLN A 89 -14.12 -12.93 -12.09
N VAL A 90 -14.47 -12.91 -13.38
CA VAL A 90 -13.59 -13.38 -14.46
C VAL A 90 -13.55 -12.39 -15.60
N ILE A 91 -12.49 -12.43 -16.39
CA ILE A 91 -12.37 -11.73 -17.67
C ILE A 91 -12.46 -12.76 -18.79
N LEU A 92 -13.18 -12.43 -19.86
CA LEU A 92 -13.25 -13.26 -21.06
C LEU A 92 -11.99 -13.02 -21.92
N GLU A 93 -10.99 -13.89 -21.83
CA GLU A 93 -9.73 -13.76 -22.58
C GLU A 93 -9.87 -14.17 -24.04
N ARG A 94 -10.64 -15.24 -24.29
CA ARG A 94 -10.81 -15.80 -25.62
C ARG A 94 -12.25 -16.21 -25.86
N PHE A 95 -12.74 -15.85 -27.04
CA PHE A 95 -14.03 -16.28 -27.55
C PHE A 95 -13.85 -16.85 -28.96
N ALA A 96 -14.15 -18.13 -29.12
CA ALA A 96 -14.20 -18.78 -30.42
C ALA A 96 -15.57 -19.41 -30.63
N VAL A 97 -16.13 -19.24 -31.83
CA VAL A 97 -17.39 -19.85 -32.25
C VAL A 97 -17.14 -20.50 -33.61
N VAL A 98 -17.57 -21.74 -33.74
CA VAL A 98 -17.51 -22.53 -34.96
C VAL A 98 -18.92 -23.01 -35.28
N GLN A 99 -19.37 -22.72 -36.49
CA GLN A 99 -20.61 -23.26 -37.04
C GLN A 99 -20.25 -24.38 -38.01
N SER A 100 -20.86 -25.55 -37.84
CA SER A 100 -20.70 -26.66 -38.77
C SER A 100 -21.57 -26.43 -40.00
N ALA A 101 -21.05 -26.70 -41.20
CA ALA A 101 -21.87 -26.69 -42.41
C ALA A 101 -22.83 -27.89 -42.48
N THR A 102 -22.47 -29.00 -41.82
CA THR A 102 -23.31 -30.20 -41.73
C THR A 102 -24.55 -29.97 -40.88
N ASP A 103 -24.43 -29.14 -39.84
CA ASP A 103 -25.50 -28.82 -38.89
C ASP A 103 -25.60 -27.30 -38.73
N PRO A 104 -26.32 -26.61 -39.63
CA PRO A 104 -26.37 -25.14 -39.67
C PRO A 104 -26.93 -24.53 -38.39
N ASP A 105 -27.79 -25.25 -37.67
CA ASP A 105 -28.39 -24.80 -36.42
C ASP A 105 -27.47 -25.02 -35.20
N GLN A 106 -26.29 -25.61 -35.38
CA GLN A 106 -25.36 -25.89 -34.29
C GLN A 106 -24.14 -24.96 -34.30
N PHE A 107 -23.96 -24.26 -33.18
CA PHE A 107 -22.80 -23.40 -32.93
C PHE A 107 -21.99 -23.98 -31.77
N SER A 108 -20.79 -24.46 -32.07
CA SER A 108 -19.84 -24.87 -31.04
C SER A 108 -19.07 -23.66 -30.56
N TYR A 109 -18.98 -23.44 -29.26
CA TYR A 109 -18.20 -22.35 -28.70
C TYR A 109 -17.08 -22.86 -27.81
N THR A 110 -16.01 -22.08 -27.73
CA THR A 110 -14.92 -22.24 -26.78
C THR A 110 -14.64 -20.90 -26.13
N LEU A 111 -14.76 -20.86 -24.82
CA LEU A 111 -14.46 -19.70 -23.98
C LEU A 111 -13.20 -19.99 -23.17
N THR A 112 -12.35 -18.98 -23.01
CA THR A 112 -11.29 -18.99 -22.00
C THR A 112 -11.53 -17.82 -21.07
N LEU A 113 -11.76 -18.14 -19.80
CA LEU A 113 -12.00 -17.19 -18.72
C LEU A 113 -10.73 -17.13 -17.87
N ALA A 114 -10.33 -15.94 -17.45
CA ALA A 114 -9.27 -15.77 -16.47
C ALA A 114 -9.82 -15.19 -15.18
N GLU A 115 -9.35 -15.71 -14.04
CA GLU A 115 -9.59 -15.13 -12.72
C GLU A 115 -9.19 -13.65 -12.71
N TYR A 116 -10.14 -12.80 -12.34
CA TYR A 116 -9.87 -11.38 -12.16
C TYR A 116 -9.36 -11.10 -10.75
N VAL A 117 -8.12 -10.61 -10.65
CA VAL A 117 -7.56 -10.10 -9.41
C VAL A 117 -7.46 -8.57 -9.54
N PRO A 118 -8.16 -7.81 -8.68
CA PRO A 118 -8.06 -6.36 -8.73
C PRO A 118 -6.60 -5.93 -8.44
N PRO A 119 -6.08 -4.93 -9.16
CA PRO A 119 -4.72 -4.45 -8.91
C PRO A 119 -4.63 -3.96 -7.46
N THR A 120 -3.65 -4.48 -6.72
CA THR A 120 -3.35 -3.93 -5.39
C THR A 120 -2.82 -2.51 -5.58
N PRO A 121 -3.29 -1.53 -4.78
CA PRO A 121 -2.75 -0.18 -4.85
C PRO A 121 -1.24 -0.25 -4.59
N SER A 122 -0.46 0.23 -5.56
CA SER A 122 1.00 0.14 -5.52
C SER A 122 1.52 0.84 -4.28
N GLN A 123 2.30 0.16 -3.43
CA GLN A 123 2.90 0.76 -2.23
C GLN A 123 3.91 1.88 -2.57
N THR A 124 4.32 2.00 -3.83
CA THR A 124 5.23 3.03 -4.33
C THR A 124 4.72 4.45 -4.10
N VAL A 125 3.41 4.70 -4.16
CA VAL A 125 2.89 6.06 -3.86
C VAL A 125 3.02 6.42 -2.38
N ALA A 126 2.95 5.43 -1.48
CA ALA A 126 3.18 5.65 -0.05
C ALA A 126 4.66 5.92 0.26
N GLN A 127 5.59 5.31 -0.48
CA GLN A 127 7.03 5.52 -0.30
C GLN A 127 7.49 6.91 -0.78
N VAL A 128 6.98 7.42 -1.90
CA VAL A 128 7.32 8.78 -2.38
C VAL A 128 6.88 9.85 -1.37
N ALA A 129 5.68 9.72 -0.80
CA ALA A 129 5.20 10.63 0.24
C ALA A 129 6.10 10.62 1.50
N SER A 130 6.64 9.46 1.86
CA SER A 130 7.58 9.34 2.98
C SER A 130 8.95 9.98 2.69
N VAL A 131 9.42 9.89 1.45
CA VAL A 131 10.68 10.53 1.03
C VAL A 131 10.53 12.06 1.04
N ASP A 132 9.44 12.61 0.54
CA ASP A 132 9.17 14.06 0.57
C ASP A 132 9.08 14.60 2.01
N ALA A 133 8.47 13.84 2.92
CA ALA A 133 8.39 14.19 4.33
C ALA A 133 9.79 14.22 4.98
N ASN A 134 10.63 13.23 4.68
CA ASN A 134 12.01 13.16 5.19
C ASN A 134 12.86 14.32 4.65
N ILE A 135 12.76 14.64 3.36
CA ILE A 135 13.49 15.76 2.76
C ILE A 135 13.06 17.10 3.40
N LYS A 136 11.77 17.29 3.66
CA LYS A 136 11.28 18.49 4.36
C LYS A 136 11.78 18.58 5.80
N ALA A 137 11.82 17.45 6.51
CA ALA A 137 12.35 17.40 7.87
C ALA A 137 13.85 17.74 7.89
N ASP A 138 14.63 17.13 7.00
CA ASP A 138 16.07 17.40 6.87
C ASP A 138 16.33 18.87 6.52
N ALA A 139 15.58 19.43 5.56
CA ALA A 139 15.70 20.85 5.19
C ALA A 139 15.37 21.78 6.37
N ALA A 140 14.35 21.46 7.17
CA ALA A 140 14.01 22.24 8.36
C ALA A 140 15.15 22.19 9.40
N SER A 141 15.72 21.00 9.66
CA SER A 141 16.86 20.85 10.56
C SER A 141 18.09 21.61 10.08
N PHE A 142 18.39 21.58 8.79
CA PHE A 142 19.49 22.36 8.20
C PHE A 142 19.28 23.87 8.37
N MET A 143 18.06 24.37 8.14
CA MET A 143 17.74 25.79 8.34
C MET A 143 17.86 26.20 9.80
N THR A 144 17.45 25.34 10.75
CA THR A 144 17.64 25.61 12.18
C THR A 144 19.12 25.74 12.54
N VAL A 145 19.98 24.84 12.05
CA VAL A 145 21.44 24.90 12.29
C VAL A 145 22.08 26.10 11.59
N ALA A 146 21.63 26.46 10.39
CA ALA A 146 22.15 27.62 9.66
C ALA A 146 21.77 28.96 10.30
N MET A 147 20.60 29.05 10.94
CA MET A 147 20.12 30.24 11.65
C MET A 147 20.57 30.27 13.12
N LEU A 148 21.20 29.20 13.62
CA LEU A 148 21.72 29.12 14.98
C LEU A 148 22.73 30.25 15.31
N PRO A 149 23.69 30.59 14.44
CA PRO A 149 24.62 31.70 14.70
C PRO A 149 23.92 33.06 14.81
N ASP A 150 22.82 33.27 14.07
CA ASP A 150 22.02 34.49 14.08
C ASP A 150 21.13 34.55 15.34
N ALA A 151 20.56 33.41 15.74
CA ALA A 151 19.85 33.25 17.01
C ALA A 151 20.77 33.36 18.25
N LEU A 152 22.07 33.11 18.06
CA LEU A 152 23.12 33.27 19.06
C LEU A 152 23.87 34.62 18.95
N GLN A 153 23.47 35.51 18.03
CA GLN A 153 24.07 36.85 17.98
C GLN A 153 23.88 37.56 19.31
N PHE A 154 25.00 38.08 19.80
CA PHE A 154 25.19 38.75 21.08
C PHE A 154 24.34 40.02 21.18
N GLY A 155 23.07 39.84 21.54
CA GLY A 155 22.12 40.95 21.77
C GLY A 155 20.79 40.51 22.38
N SER A 156 20.49 39.21 22.39
CA SER A 156 19.19 38.67 22.83
C SER A 156 19.30 37.46 23.76
N ILE A 157 20.43 37.26 24.46
CA ILE A 157 20.56 36.26 25.53
C ILE A 157 20.51 36.99 26.88
N PRO A 158 19.33 37.21 27.49
CA PRO A 158 19.24 37.85 28.79
C PRO A 158 19.46 36.77 29.85
N ALA A 159 20.73 36.50 30.16
CA ALA A 159 21.19 35.85 31.42
C ALA A 159 22.69 35.53 31.40
N ILE A 160 23.31 35.31 30.23
CA ILE A 160 24.72 34.88 30.16
C ILE A 160 25.68 36.07 30.23
N THR A 161 25.28 37.24 29.71
CA THR A 161 26.15 38.42 29.65
C THR A 161 26.39 39.08 31.02
N ASN A 162 25.51 38.87 32.01
CA ASN A 162 25.73 39.35 33.37
C ASN A 162 25.30 38.29 34.42
N PRO A 163 26.19 37.36 34.80
CA PRO A 163 25.89 36.29 35.75
C PRO A 163 25.66 36.79 37.18
N ILE A 164 25.88 38.09 37.46
CA ILE A 164 25.78 38.67 38.79
C ILE A 164 24.33 39.05 39.12
N GLU A 165 23.53 39.40 38.12
CA GLU A 165 22.16 39.88 38.32
C GLU A 165 21.21 38.84 38.97
N PRO A 166 21.23 37.55 38.56
CA PRO A 166 20.45 36.51 39.22
C PRO A 166 20.93 36.20 40.65
N LEU A 167 22.21 36.46 40.94
CA LEU A 167 22.83 36.15 42.23
C LEU A 167 22.61 37.24 43.28
N LYS A 168 22.21 38.46 42.88
CA LYS A 168 21.92 39.56 43.81
C LYS A 168 20.81 39.21 44.79
N ALA A 169 19.72 38.61 44.31
CA ALA A 169 18.60 38.19 45.16
C ALA A 169 19.00 37.15 46.22
N SER A 170 20.06 36.36 45.96
CA SER A 170 20.60 35.38 46.91
C SER A 170 21.61 35.97 47.89
N LEU A 171 22.12 37.18 47.63
CA LEU A 171 23.11 37.87 48.48
C LEU A 171 22.47 38.77 49.54
N ASP A 172 21.23 39.23 49.31
CA ASP A 172 20.50 40.07 50.27
C ASP A 172 20.26 39.39 51.63
N PRO A 173 19.86 38.10 51.72
CA PRO A 173 19.67 37.41 53.00
C PRO A 173 20.99 37.20 53.75
N ILE A 174 22.09 36.97 53.01
CA ILE A 174 23.42 36.79 53.61
C ILE A 174 23.89 38.11 54.22
N LYS A 175 23.69 39.23 53.50
CA LYS A 175 24.04 40.56 53.98
C LYS A 175 23.28 40.93 55.26
N GLU A 176 21.98 40.62 55.30
CA GLU A 176 21.13 40.83 56.48
C GLU A 176 21.58 39.97 57.68
N ALA A 177 21.90 38.70 57.45
CA ALA A 177 22.45 37.81 58.49
C ALA A 177 23.80 38.32 59.06
N THR A 178 24.70 38.85 58.22
CA THR A 178 25.94 39.46 58.71
C THR A 178 25.71 40.76 59.47
N SER A 179 24.77 41.60 59.04
CA SER A 179 24.48 42.88 59.72
C SER A 179 23.87 42.66 61.11
N THR A 180 23.03 41.64 61.25
CA THR A 180 22.43 41.25 62.54
C THR A 180 23.46 40.60 63.47
N LEU A 181 24.44 39.88 62.92
CA LEU A 181 25.55 39.36 63.72
C LEU A 181 26.43 40.49 64.27
N ASP A 182 26.74 41.51 63.46
CA ASP A 182 27.51 42.69 63.90
C ASP A 182 26.77 43.50 64.99
N SER A 183 25.45 43.65 64.88
CA SER A 183 24.66 44.32 65.92
C SER A 183 24.66 43.52 67.23
N ASN A 184 24.43 42.21 67.14
CA ASN A 184 24.40 41.33 68.33
C ASN A 184 25.77 41.26 69.03
N ILE A 185 26.88 41.29 68.28
CA ILE A 185 28.23 41.37 68.86
C ILE A 185 28.47 42.72 69.53
N SER A 186 27.98 43.82 68.96
CA SER A 186 28.09 45.15 69.56
C SER A 186 27.28 45.26 70.87
N ASP A 187 26.09 44.65 70.90
CA ASP A 187 25.25 44.59 72.11
C ASP A 187 25.90 43.75 73.22
N LEU A 188 26.53 42.62 72.84
CA LEU A 188 27.30 41.78 73.78
C LEU A 188 28.51 42.52 74.35
N LYS A 189 29.27 43.26 73.53
CA LYS A 189 30.37 44.11 74.01
C LYS A 189 29.89 45.18 74.99
N SER A 190 28.72 45.76 74.72
CA SER A 190 28.08 46.77 75.58
C SER A 190 27.61 46.18 76.92
N LEU A 191 27.12 44.93 76.94
CA LEU A 191 26.69 44.22 78.16
C LEU A 191 27.85 43.83 79.08
N PHE A 192 29.03 43.52 78.51
CA PHE A 192 30.22 43.13 79.28
C PHE A 192 31.23 44.27 79.50
N ASN A 193 30.88 45.51 79.12
CA ASN A 193 31.70 46.71 79.23
C ASN A 193 33.15 46.53 78.76
N LEU A 194 33.30 45.75 77.68
CA LEU A 194 34.56 45.53 76.98
C LEU A 194 34.59 46.54 75.83
N LEU A 195 35.51 47.51 75.91
CA LEU A 195 35.82 48.47 74.84
C LEU A 195 36.11 47.75 73.50
#